data_AF-A0A3B9BP80-F1
#
_entry.id   AF-A0A3B9BP80-F1
#
_cell.length_a   1.000
_cell.length_b   1.000
_cell.length_c   1.000
_cell.angle_alpha   90.00
_cell.angle_beta   90.00
_cell.angle_gamma   90.00
#
_symmetry.space_group_name_H-M   'P 1'
#
loop_
_entity.id
_entity.type
_entity.pdbx_description
1 polymer ?
#
loop_
_entity_poly.entity_id
_entity_poly.type
_entity_poly.pdbx_seq_one_letter_code
_entity_poly.pdbx_strand_id
1 'polypeptide(L)' 'MNDYDLLPPPLRRWLGQAALPWSPVSARRIWKKSKAKGHSVEEALSTLSKAEAKTLARDKFALHLKKF' A
#
# COMPACT_ATOMS: atom_id res chain seq x y z
N MET A 1 6.71 5.52 -16.38
CA MET A 1 7.90 5.33 -15.51
C MET A 1 7.99 6.55 -14.59
N ASN A 2 7.65 6.54 -13.30
CA ASN A 2 8.58 6.14 -12.24
C ASN A 2 7.95 6.23 -10.81
N ASP A 3 6.61 6.19 -10.65
CA ASP A 3 6.03 6.26 -9.29
C ASP A 3 6.53 5.13 -8.38
N TYR A 4 6.82 3.96 -8.96
CA TYR A 4 7.43 2.83 -8.26
C TYR A 4 8.90 3.12 -7.88
N ASP A 5 9.68 3.70 -8.80
CA ASP A 5 11.09 4.12 -8.59
C ASP A 5 11.26 5.31 -7.65
N LEU A 6 10.18 6.02 -7.34
CA LEU A 6 10.14 7.06 -6.31
C LEU A 6 9.69 6.54 -4.93
N LEU A 7 9.34 5.25 -4.82
CA LEU A 7 8.96 4.66 -3.54
C LEU A 7 10.19 4.39 -2.67
N PRO A 8 10.08 4.61 -1.36
CA PRO A 8 11.10 4.18 -0.41
C PRO A 8 11.31 2.65 -0.49
N PRO A 9 12.56 2.16 -0.33
CA PRO A 9 12.85 0.73 -0.24
C PRO A 9 11.92 -0.09 0.68
N PRO A 10 11.58 0.36 1.91
CA PRO A 10 10.65 -0.40 2.77
C PRO A 10 9.24 -0.52 2.16
N LEU A 11 8.78 0.50 1.45
CA LEU A 11 7.48 0.48 0.80
C LEU A 11 7.46 -0.45 -0.42
N ARG A 12 8.54 -0.51 -1.19
CA ARG A 12 8.67 -1.49 -2.29
C ARG A 12 8.69 -2.93 -1.78
N ARG A 13 9.45 -3.18 -0.70
CA ARG A 13 9.48 -4.50 -0.06
C ARG A 13 8.11 -4.94 0.43
N TRP A 14 7.34 -4.01 1.01
CA TRP A 14 5.98 -4.30 1.42
C TRP A 14 5.07 -4.61 0.23
N LEU A 15 5.14 -3.82 -0.86
CA LEU A 15 4.38 -4.09 -2.09
C LEU A 15 4.69 -5.47 -2.70
N GLY A 16 5.95 -5.93 -2.62
CA GLY A 16 6.33 -7.27 -3.09
C GLY A 16 5.86 -8.42 -2.19
N GLN A 17 5.48 -8.14 -0.94
CA GLN A 17 4.96 -9.12 0.02
C GLN A 17 3.45 -9.02 0.24
N ALA A 18 2.82 -7.97 -0.29
CA ALA A 18 1.39 -7.74 -0.17
C ALA A 18 0.60 -8.87 -0.86
N ALA A 19 -0.49 -9.29 -0.23
CA ALA A 19 -1.36 -10.35 -0.76
C ALA A 19 -2.26 -9.84 -1.88
N LEU A 20 -2.57 -8.54 -1.89
CA LEU A 20 -3.38 -7.90 -2.94
C LEU A 20 -2.50 -7.19 -3.99
N PRO A 21 -2.96 -7.10 -5.26
CA PRO A 21 -2.31 -6.30 -6.29
C PRO A 21 -2.54 -4.80 -6.05
N TRP A 22 -1.87 -4.26 -5.04
CA TRP A 22 -1.92 -2.85 -4.68
C TRP A 22 -1.30 -1.98 -5.78
N SER A 23 -2.02 -0.93 -6.19
CA SER A 23 -1.42 0.10 -7.05
C SER A 23 -0.35 0.90 -6.25
N PRO A 24 0.83 1.17 -6.85
CA PRO A 24 1.90 1.95 -6.21
C PRO A 24 1.46 3.31 -5.67
N VAL A 25 0.53 3.96 -6.36
CA VAL A 25 -0.01 5.27 -6.01
C VAL A 25 -0.81 5.21 -4.70
N SER A 26 -1.65 4.19 -4.53
CA SER A 26 -2.46 4.00 -3.32
C SER A 26 -1.59 3.70 -2.10
N ALA A 27 -0.61 2.82 -2.25
CA ALA A 27 0.35 2.49 -1.20
C ALA A 27 1.18 3.73 -0.81
N ARG A 28 1.67 4.50 -1.80
CA ARG A 28 2.37 5.76 -1.56
C ARG A 28 1.51 6.78 -0.81
N ARG A 29 0.22 6.90 -1.14
CA ARG A 29 -0.68 7.84 -0.47
C ARG A 29 -0.82 7.52 1.02
N ILE A 30 -1.02 6.25 1.36
CA ILE A 30 -1.13 5.79 2.76
C ILE A 30 0.21 6.01 3.49
N TRP A 31 1.32 5.64 2.86
CA TRP A 31 2.66 5.86 3.39
C TRP A 31 2.93 7.34 3.70
N LYS A 32 2.69 8.24 2.74
CA LYS A 32 2.87 9.69 2.93
C LYS A 32 1.99 10.21 4.06
N LYS A 33 0.74 9.73 4.17
CA LYS A 33 -0.16 10.12 5.27
C LYS A 33 0.35 9.68 6.63
N SER A 34 0.90 8.47 6.75
CA SER A 34 1.54 8.01 7.99
C SER A 34 2.80 8.81 8.29
N LYS A 35 3.67 9.06 7.30
CA LYS A 35 4.86 9.88 7.49
C LYS A 35 4.55 11.33 7.90
N ALA A 36 3.50 11.92 7.34
CA ALA A 36 3.03 13.25 7.75
C ALA A 36 2.55 13.29 9.22
N LYS A 37 2.15 12.15 9.80
CA LYS A 37 1.80 12.04 11.22
C LYS A 37 3.00 11.83 12.14
N GLY A 38 4.23 11.79 11.60
CA GLY A 38 5.43 11.48 12.36
C GLY A 38 5.63 9.99 12.63
N HIS A 39 4.85 9.12 11.98
CA HIS A 39 4.98 7.67 12.20
C HIS A 39 6.33 7.12 11.71
N SER A 40 6.84 6.17 12.46
CA SER A 40 7.99 5.36 12.09
C SER A 40 7.72 4.53 10.85
N VAL A 41 8.79 4.00 10.24
CA VAL A 41 8.68 3.13 9.05
C VAL A 41 7.75 1.95 9.35
N GLU A 42 7.94 1.31 10.50
CA GLU A 42 7.16 0.15 10.94
C GLU A 42 5.67 0.48 11.14
N GLU A 43 5.37 1.64 11.73
CA GLU A 43 3.99 2.11 11.91
C GLU A 43 3.31 2.44 10.57
N ALA A 44 4.07 2.99 9.62
CA ALA A 44 3.58 3.22 8.27
C ALA A 44 3.27 1.90 7.54
N LEU A 45 4.14 0.89 7.68
CA LEU A 45 3.90 -0.47 7.18
C LEU A 45 2.70 -1.14 7.86
N SER A 46 2.57 -1.02 9.18
CA SER A 46 1.42 -1.54 9.94
C SER A 46 0.12 -0.88 9.47
N THR A 47 0.15 0.42 9.16
CA THR A 47 -1.00 1.14 8.60
C THR A 47 -1.38 0.59 7.23
N LEU A 48 -0.39 0.27 6.38
CA LEU A 48 -0.60 -0.35 5.08
C LEU A 48 -1.20 -1.76 5.21
N SER A 49 -0.65 -2.62 6.07
CA SER A 49 -1.21 -3.96 6.33
C SER A 49 -2.63 -3.90 6.92
N LYS A 50 -2.93 -2.92 7.78
CA LYS A 50 -4.30 -2.68 8.27
C LYS A 50 -5.23 -2.24 7.14
N ALA A 51 -4.76 -1.40 6.23
CA ALA A 51 -5.53 -0.99 5.06
C ALA A 51 -5.75 -2.18 4.12
N GLU A 52 -4.75 -3.05 3.93
CA GLU A 52 -4.86 -4.31 3.21
C GLU A 52 -5.88 -5.25 3.82
N ALA A 53 -5.84 -5.51 5.14
CA ALA A 53 -6.82 -6.35 5.80
C ALA A 53 -8.26 -5.78 5.66
N LYS A 54 -8.40 -4.45 5.78
CA LYS A 54 -9.70 -3.76 5.57
C LYS A 54 -10.17 -3.83 4.13
N THR A 55 -9.25 -3.72 3.17
CA THR A 55 -9.54 -3.88 1.75
C THR A 55 -9.92 -5.33 1.50
N LEU A 56 -9.14 -6.34 1.89
CA LEU A 56 -9.47 -7.76 1.78
C LEU A 56 -10.86 -8.10 2.33
N ALA A 57 -11.23 -7.56 3.49
CA ALA A 57 -12.56 -7.73 4.07
C ALA A 57 -13.69 -7.13 3.21
N ARG A 58 -13.40 -6.07 2.43
CA ARG A 58 -14.34 -5.40 1.50
C ARG A 58 -14.23 -5.90 0.05
N ASP A 59 -13.06 -6.37 -0.36
CA ASP A 59 -12.60 -6.59 -1.74
C ASP A 59 -12.95 -7.98 -2.28
N LYS A 60 -13.59 -8.83 -1.46
CA LYS A 60 -14.52 -9.85 -1.96
C LYS A 60 -15.48 -9.29 -3.04
N PHE A 61 -15.68 -7.97 -3.12
CA PHE A 61 -16.50 -7.29 -4.13
C PHE A 61 -15.75 -6.56 -5.27
N ALA A 62 -14.44 -6.28 -5.18
CA ALA A 62 -13.76 -5.34 -6.11
C ALA A 62 -12.66 -5.96 -6.99
N LEU A 63 -12.32 -7.24 -6.80
CA LEU A 63 -11.45 -8.04 -7.69
C LEU A 63 -11.91 -8.11 -9.16
N HIS A 64 -13.09 -7.58 -9.51
CA HIS A 64 -13.60 -7.61 -10.88
C HIS A 64 -13.06 -6.48 -11.78
N LEU A 65 -12.44 -5.41 -11.26
CA LEU A 65 -12.37 -4.15 -12.04
C LEU A 65 -11.03 -3.75 -12.68
N LYS A 66 -9.92 -4.48 -12.57
CA LYS A 66 -8.66 -4.03 -13.18
C LYS A 66 -7.80 -5.15 -13.78
N LYS A 67 -8.31 -5.77 -14.84
CA LYS A 67 -7.50 -6.15 -16.00
C LYS A 67 -7.57 -5.00 -16.99
N PHE A 68 -6.46 -4.31 -17.22
CA PHE A 68 -6.21 -3.54 -18.44
C PHE A 68 -4.75 -3.78 -18.80
#